data_AF-A0A7K0K1F6-F1
#
_entry.id   AF-A0A7K0K1F6-F1
#
_cell.length_a   1.000
_cell.length_b   1.000
_cell.length_c   1.000
_cell.angle_alpha   90.00
_cell.angle_beta   90.00
_cell.angle_gamma   90.00
#
_symmetry.space_group_name_H-M   'P 1'
#
loop_
_entity.id
_entity.type
_entity.pdbx_description
1 polymer ?
#
loop_
_entity_poly.entity_id
_entity_poly.type
_entity_poly.pdbx_seq_one_letter_code
_entity_poly.pdbx_strand_id
1 'polypeptide(L)'
;MPTARKKNILIGIFTTLLVCAIAIAALVVVKTSGDNPDSSEARSYAQSVISAINKREYANLEEFLGSSVARDTLLGDLEEKTVSLGQLHIYNKNSFMFSVVSEGKPPGPYIYATRDNNGKWQGNVP
;
A
#
# COMPACT_ATOMS: atom_id res chain seq x y z
N MET A 1 27.53 -18.60 -55.84
CA MET A 1 27.09 -18.47 -54.42
C MET A 1 28.33 -18.37 -53.55
N PRO A 2 28.38 -17.57 -52.45
CA PRO A 2 27.27 -17.13 -51.61
C PRO A 2 27.15 -15.60 -51.38
N THR A 3 25.90 -15.16 -51.53
CA THR A 3 25.06 -14.31 -50.66
C THR A 3 25.69 -13.24 -49.77
N ALA A 4 25.40 -11.99 -50.14
CA ALA A 4 25.61 -10.80 -49.36
C ALA A 4 24.87 -10.83 -48.01
N ARG A 5 25.68 -10.79 -46.95
CA ARG A 5 25.59 -9.84 -45.81
C ARG A 5 24.20 -9.59 -45.21
N LYS A 6 23.84 -10.46 -44.26
CA LYS A 6 23.65 -10.13 -42.83
C LYS A 6 23.42 -8.63 -42.48
N LYS A 7 22.29 -8.04 -42.86
CA LYS A 7 21.90 -6.69 -42.37
C LYS A 7 20.50 -6.58 -41.77
N ASN A 8 19.68 -7.65 -41.76
CA ASN A 8 18.28 -7.55 -41.32
C ASN A 8 17.93 -8.30 -40.02
N ILE A 9 18.89 -8.97 -39.37
CA ILE A 9 18.57 -9.81 -38.19
C ILE A 9 18.63 -9.01 -36.87
N LEU A 10 19.35 -7.87 -36.83
CA LEU A 10 19.48 -7.10 -35.59
C LEU A 10 18.20 -6.37 -35.18
N ILE A 11 17.32 -6.04 -36.13
CA ILE A 11 16.11 -5.23 -35.90
C ILE A 11 14.95 -6.10 -35.36
N GLY A 12 14.92 -7.41 -35.68
CA GLY A 12 13.86 -8.31 -35.24
C GLY A 12 13.99 -8.77 -33.78
N ILE A 13 15.20 -8.80 -33.24
CA ILE A 13 15.46 -9.26 -31.87
C ILE A 13 15.12 -8.16 -30.85
N PHE A 14 15.37 -6.90 -31.20
CA PHE A 14 15.11 -5.77 -30.31
C PHE A 14 13.61 -5.48 -30.12
N THR A 15 12.80 -5.66 -31.16
CA THR A 15 11.35 -5.45 -31.07
C THR A 15 10.63 -6.56 -30.30
N THR A 16 11.12 -7.80 -30.34
CA THR A 16 10.55 -8.91 -29.55
C THR A 16 10.93 -8.83 -28.07
N LEU A 17 12.15 -8.37 -27.74
CA LEU A 17 12.56 -8.17 -26.34
C LEU A 17 11.82 -7.01 -25.65
N LEU A 18 11.52 -5.93 -26.37
CA LEU A 18 10.79 -4.77 -25.82
C LEU A 18 9.33 -5.12 -25.49
N VAL A 19 8.69 -5.98 -26.29
CA VAL A 19 7.30 -6.42 -26.05
C VAL A 19 7.21 -7.39 -24.86
N CYS A 20 8.21 -8.25 -24.66
CA CYS A 20 8.28 -9.11 -23.47
C CYS A 20 8.44 -8.30 -22.17
N ALA A 21 9.21 -7.21 -22.17
CA ALA A 21 9.39 -6.38 -20.97
C ALA A 21 8.09 -5.68 -20.52
N ILE A 22 7.23 -5.27 -21.47
CA ILE A 22 5.93 -4.65 -21.16
C ILE A 22 4.92 -5.71 -20.69
N ALA A 23 4.97 -6.93 -21.22
CA ALA A 23 4.14 -8.04 -20.76
C ALA A 23 4.47 -8.49 -19.32
N ILE A 24 5.74 -8.42 -18.91
CA ILE A 24 6.14 -8.77 -17.54
C ILE A 24 5.77 -7.67 -16.54
N ALA A 25 5.78 -6.40 -16.93
CA ALA A 25 5.30 -5.31 -16.08
C ALA A 25 3.77 -5.38 -15.81
N ALA A 26 2.99 -5.95 -16.73
CA ALA A 26 1.56 -6.19 -16.53
C ALA A 26 1.26 -7.43 -15.66
N LEU A 27 2.21 -8.38 -15.54
CA LEU A 27 1.97 -9.63 -14.81
C LEU A 27 2.20 -9.52 -13.29
N VAL A 28 2.78 -8.41 -12.80
CA VAL A 28 3.11 -8.25 -11.36
C VAL A 28 1.96 -7.64 -10.54
N VAL A 29 0.88 -7.16 -11.18
CA VAL A 29 -0.22 -6.45 -10.48
C VAL A 29 -1.52 -7.23 -10.39
N VAL A 30 -1.55 -8.51 -10.79
CA VAL A 30 -2.76 -9.34 -10.66
C VAL A 30 -2.46 -10.57 -9.84
N LYS A 31 -1.98 -10.35 -8.61
CA LYS A 31 -2.33 -11.24 -7.51
C LYS A 31 -3.79 -10.92 -7.14
N THR A 32 -4.72 -11.30 -8.01
CA THR A 32 -6.15 -11.44 -7.67
C THR A 32 -6.27 -12.64 -6.75
N SER A 33 -5.70 -12.51 -5.55
CA SER A 33 -6.20 -13.21 -4.39
C SER A 33 -7.66 -12.81 -4.30
N GLY A 34 -8.57 -13.78 -4.27
CA GLY A 34 -9.99 -13.50 -4.07
C GLY A 34 -10.13 -12.60 -2.85
N ASP A 35 -10.32 -11.30 -3.09
CA ASP A 35 -10.38 -10.32 -2.03
C ASP A 35 -11.70 -10.58 -1.34
N ASN A 36 -11.60 -11.11 -0.13
CA ASN A 36 -12.71 -11.08 0.80
C ASN A 36 -13.17 -9.61 0.84
N PRO A 37 -14.47 -9.28 0.73
CA PRO A 37 -14.90 -7.88 0.80
C PRO A 37 -14.35 -7.17 2.04
N ASP A 38 -14.18 -7.91 3.14
CA ASP A 38 -13.50 -7.46 4.36
C ASP A 38 -12.03 -7.05 4.14
N SER A 39 -11.28 -7.73 3.27
CA SER A 39 -9.88 -7.37 2.95
C SER A 39 -9.77 -6.13 2.08
N SER A 40 -10.72 -5.93 1.16
CA SER A 40 -10.77 -4.73 0.33
C SER A 40 -11.07 -3.49 1.18
N GLU A 41 -12.07 -3.57 2.07
CA GLU A 41 -12.44 -2.46 2.96
C GLU A 41 -11.33 -2.13 3.96
N ALA A 42 -10.73 -3.15 4.61
CA ALA A 42 -9.62 -2.94 5.54
C ALA A 42 -8.42 -2.27 4.85
N ARG A 43 -8.09 -2.69 3.62
CA ARG A 43 -7.01 -2.11 2.84
C ARG A 43 -7.31 -0.67 2.42
N SER A 44 -8.54 -0.38 2.02
CA SER A 44 -8.98 0.98 1.65
C SER A 44 -8.89 1.93 2.85
N TYR A 45 -9.34 1.49 4.02
CA TYR A 45 -9.20 2.26 5.26
C TYR A 45 -7.73 2.52 5.59
N ALA A 46 -6.88 1.46 5.59
CA ALA A 46 -5.46 1.61 5.90
C ALA A 46 -4.75 2.57 4.94
N GLN A 47 -5.07 2.52 3.64
CA GLN A 47 -4.57 3.47 2.65
C GLN A 47 -5.05 4.91 2.90
N SER A 48 -6.29 5.09 3.36
CA SER A 48 -6.83 6.42 3.69
C SER A 48 -6.09 7.03 4.87
N VAL A 49 -5.79 6.25 5.90
CA VAL A 49 -4.96 6.68 7.04
C VAL A 49 -3.56 7.09 6.58
N ILE A 50 -2.88 6.26 5.78
CA ILE A 50 -1.57 6.58 5.21
C ILE A 50 -1.61 7.87 4.36
N SER A 51 -2.67 8.04 3.56
CA SER A 51 -2.86 9.25 2.76
C SER A 51 -3.03 10.49 3.63
N ALA A 52 -3.82 10.41 4.70
CA ALA A 52 -4.03 11.51 5.63
C ALA A 52 -2.73 11.92 6.34
N ILE A 53 -1.90 10.95 6.75
CA ILE A 53 -0.57 11.21 7.33
C ILE A 53 0.31 11.97 6.32
N ASN A 54 0.44 11.44 5.10
CA ASN A 54 1.31 12.02 4.07
C ASN A 54 0.86 13.41 3.61
N LYS A 55 -0.45 13.65 3.55
CA LYS A 55 -1.03 14.95 3.20
C LYS A 55 -1.09 15.94 4.36
N ARG A 56 -0.69 15.52 5.57
CA ARG A 56 -0.77 16.32 6.80
C ARG A 56 -2.21 16.76 7.11
N GLU A 57 -3.19 15.93 6.76
CA GLU A 57 -4.62 16.16 7.02
C GLU A 57 -4.97 15.72 8.46
N TYR A 58 -4.44 16.43 9.45
CA TYR A 58 -4.50 16.03 10.86
C TYR A 58 -5.93 15.89 11.42
N ALA A 59 -6.88 16.66 10.91
CA ALA A 59 -8.29 16.53 11.26
C ALA A 59 -8.91 15.21 10.76
N ASN A 60 -8.59 14.80 9.53
CA ASN A 60 -9.04 13.53 8.96
C ASN A 60 -8.37 12.35 9.67
N LEU A 61 -7.08 12.50 10.02
CA LEU A 61 -6.34 11.50 10.77
C LEU A 61 -6.94 11.29 12.17
N GLU A 62 -7.36 12.36 12.84
CA GLU A 62 -8.06 12.27 14.13
C GLU A 62 -9.42 11.58 13.99
N GLU A 63 -10.18 11.84 12.93
CA GLU A 63 -11.43 11.14 12.65
C GLU A 63 -11.20 9.64 12.43
N PHE A 64 -10.15 9.27 11.68
CA PHE A 64 -9.81 7.87 11.48
C PHE A 64 -9.40 7.20 12.80
N LEU A 65 -8.56 7.85 13.61
CA LEU A 65 -8.02 7.29 14.85
C LEU A 65 -8.95 7.46 16.07
N GLY A 66 -10.08 8.14 15.91
CA GLY A 66 -11.03 8.41 17.01
C GLY A 66 -10.44 9.13 18.23
N SER A 67 -9.20 9.66 18.15
CA SER A 67 -8.46 10.19 19.28
C SER A 67 -7.33 11.12 18.84
N SER A 68 -7.31 12.33 19.42
CA SER A 68 -6.23 13.30 19.23
C SER A 68 -4.90 12.80 19.82
N VAL A 69 -4.95 11.99 20.89
CA VAL A 69 -3.76 11.41 21.52
C VAL A 69 -3.09 10.40 20.60
N ALA A 70 -3.89 9.52 19.96
CA ALA A 70 -3.37 8.54 19.01
C ALA A 70 -2.73 9.21 17.79
N ARG A 71 -3.31 10.32 17.31
CA ARG A 71 -2.72 11.16 16.27
C ARG A 71 -1.36 11.71 16.70
N ASP A 72 -1.27 12.32 17.88
CA ASP A 72 -0.04 12.97 18.33
C ASP A 72 1.09 11.96 18.56
N THR A 73 0.79 10.79 19.14
CA THR A 73 1.74 9.66 19.25
C THR A 73 2.24 9.24 17.88
N LEU A 74 1.32 9.04 16.92
CA LEU A 74 1.67 8.63 15.57
C LEU A 74 2.57 9.66 14.87
N LEU A 75 2.27 10.95 15.00
CA LEU A 75 3.07 12.01 14.39
C LEU A 75 4.45 12.15 15.06
N GLY A 76 4.52 11.98 16.38
CA GLY A 76 5.78 11.96 17.13
C GLY A 76 6.72 10.85 16.64
N ASP A 77 6.18 9.65 16.43
CA ASP A 77 6.97 8.50 15.97
C ASP A 77 7.42 8.61 14.50
N LEU A 78 6.69 9.36 13.67
CA LEU A 78 6.92 9.44 12.23
C LEU A 78 7.81 10.62 11.79
N GLU A 79 8.07 11.61 12.66
CA GLU A 79 9.04 12.71 12.44
C GLU A 79 8.98 13.35 11.04
N GLU A 80 7.81 13.83 10.61
CA GLU A 80 7.58 14.49 9.30
C GLU A 80 7.92 13.67 8.03
N LYS A 81 8.10 12.37 8.14
CA LYS A 81 8.49 11.51 7.00
C LYS A 81 7.28 11.09 6.17
N THR A 82 7.53 10.86 4.88
CA THR A 82 6.59 10.16 4.01
C THR A 82 6.51 8.70 4.44
N VAL A 83 5.29 8.21 4.61
CA VAL A 83 5.00 6.85 5.05
C VAL A 83 4.25 6.04 4.01
N SER A 84 4.33 4.73 4.15
CA SER A 84 3.68 3.75 3.30
C SER A 84 2.96 2.69 4.12
N LEU A 85 1.97 2.03 3.51
CA LEU A 85 1.31 0.88 4.12
C LEU A 85 2.29 -0.31 4.16
N GLY A 86 2.58 -0.79 5.36
CA GLY A 86 3.38 -2.00 5.54
C GLY A 86 2.54 -3.27 5.54
N GLN A 87 2.72 -4.08 6.58
CA GLN A 87 1.97 -5.31 6.77
C GLN A 87 0.52 -4.98 7.15
N LEU A 88 -0.43 -5.62 6.50
CA LEU A 88 -1.85 -5.61 6.84
C LEU A 88 -2.22 -7.01 7.34
N HIS A 89 -2.74 -7.10 8.55
CA HIS A 89 -3.18 -8.36 9.14
C HIS A 89 -4.64 -8.26 9.57
N ILE A 90 -5.50 -9.04 8.93
CA ILE A 90 -6.94 -9.04 9.18
C ILE A 90 -7.25 -10.19 10.14
N TYR A 91 -7.79 -9.86 11.31
CA TYR A 91 -8.18 -10.87 12.30
C TYR A 91 -9.56 -11.44 12.00
N ASN A 92 -10.50 -10.56 11.65
CA ASN A 92 -11.88 -10.90 11.30
C ASN A 92 -12.56 -9.68 10.64
N LYS A 93 -13.83 -9.82 10.27
CA LYS A 93 -14.65 -8.77 9.63
C LYS A 93 -14.77 -7.44 10.41
N ASN A 94 -14.48 -7.45 11.71
CA ASN A 94 -14.62 -6.31 12.61
C ASN A 94 -13.28 -5.79 13.14
N SER A 95 -12.14 -6.43 12.83
CA SER A 95 -10.85 -6.00 13.36
C SER A 95 -9.67 -6.40 12.49
N PHE A 96 -8.74 -5.47 12.32
CA PHE A 96 -7.45 -5.70 11.66
C PHE A 96 -6.38 -4.80 12.29
N MET A 97 -5.13 -5.06 11.93
CA MET A 97 -4.02 -4.16 12.22
C MET A 97 -3.22 -3.88 10.96
N PHE A 98 -2.52 -2.75 10.94
CA PHE A 98 -1.52 -2.48 9.92
C PHE A 98 -0.34 -1.70 10.47
N SER A 99 0.84 -1.95 9.92
CA SER A 99 2.05 -1.18 10.27
C SER A 99 2.22 0.01 9.34
N VAL A 100 2.63 1.15 9.88
CA VAL A 100 3.06 2.31 9.10
C VAL A 100 4.56 2.23 8.87
N VAL A 101 5.04 2.31 7.63
CA VAL A 101 6.47 2.14 7.31
C VAL A 101 7.03 3.42 6.70
N SER A 102 8.08 3.97 7.32
CA SER A 102 8.91 5.01 6.71
C SER A 102 10.04 4.38 5.91
N GLU A 103 10.45 5.01 4.82
CA GLU A 103 11.55 4.56 3.99
C GLU A 103 12.84 4.36 4.82
N GLY A 104 13.50 3.20 4.65
CA GLY A 104 14.76 2.88 5.33
C GLY A 104 14.67 2.57 6.83
N LYS A 105 13.47 2.37 7.39
CA LYS A 105 13.26 2.05 8.81
C LYS A 105 12.52 0.71 9.00
N PRO A 106 12.67 0.07 10.17
CA PRO A 106 11.81 -1.04 10.56
C PRO A 106 10.32 -0.60 10.53
N PRO A 107 9.37 -1.55 10.43
CA PRO A 107 7.95 -1.23 10.50
C PRO A 107 7.70 -0.35 11.73
N GLY A 108 7.15 0.83 11.48
CA GLY A 108 6.82 1.81 12.49
C GLY A 108 5.55 1.43 13.26
N PRO A 109 4.87 2.39 13.89
CA PRO A 109 3.76 2.12 14.79
C PRO A 109 2.67 1.27 14.11
N TYR A 110 2.13 0.33 14.89
CA TYR A 110 1.00 -0.50 14.48
C TYR A 110 -0.30 0.21 14.82
N ILE A 111 -1.15 0.37 13.81
CA ILE A 111 -2.49 0.91 13.98
C ILE A 111 -3.45 -0.26 14.02
N TYR A 112 -4.21 -0.37 15.11
CA TYR A 112 -5.26 -1.35 15.29
C TYR A 112 -6.59 -0.71 14.91
N ALA A 113 -7.32 -1.30 13.97
CA ALA A 113 -8.60 -0.79 13.53
C ALA A 113 -9.72 -1.77 13.89
N THR A 114 -10.81 -1.23 14.44
CA THR A 114 -12.02 -1.96 14.81
C THR A 114 -13.26 -1.29 14.22
N ARG A 115 -14.29 -2.06 13.87
CA ARG A 115 -15.59 -1.49 13.52
C ARG A 115 -16.35 -1.05 14.76
N ASP A 116 -16.93 0.14 14.72
CA ASP A 116 -17.88 0.61 15.72
C ASP A 116 -19.29 0.02 15.51
N ASN A 117 -20.22 0.38 16.39
CA ASN A 117 -21.61 -0.08 16.33
C ASN A 117 -22.37 0.40 15.07
N ASN A 118 -21.84 1.40 14.37
CA ASN A 118 -22.39 1.93 13.11
C ASN A 118 -21.70 1.30 11.88
N GLY A 119 -20.79 0.34 12.09
CA GLY A 119 -20.03 -0.31 11.03
C GLY A 119 -18.87 0.51 10.46
N LYS A 120 -18.56 1.68 11.05
CA LYS A 120 -17.42 2.52 10.66
C LYS A 120 -16.13 2.02 11.30
N TRP A 121 -15.05 2.07 10.54
CA TRP A 121 -13.72 1.74 11.05
C TRP A 121 -13.18 2.87 11.93
N GLN A 122 -12.66 2.50 13.09
CA GLN A 122 -11.95 3.38 14.02
C GLN A 122 -10.60 2.76 14.37
N GLY A 123 -9.54 3.53 14.19
CA GLY A 123 -8.16 3.14 14.44
C GLY A 123 -7.73 3.52 15.84
N ASN A 124 -6.71 2.87 16.38
CA ASN A 124 -6.04 3.30 17.59
C ASN A 124 -4.55 2.93 17.49
N VAL A 125 -3.71 3.72 18.15
CA VAL A 125 -2.28 3.46 18.30
C VAL A 125 -2.06 3.11 19.78
N PRO A 126 -1.64 1.88 20.11
CA PRO A 126 -1.38 1.46 21.49
C PRO A 126 -0.16 2.14 22.11
#